data_AF-A0A935HZK5-F1
#
_entry.id   AF-A0A935HZK5-F1
#
_cell.length_a   1.000
_cell.length_b   1.000
_cell.length_c   1.000
_cell.angle_alpha   90.00
_cell.angle_beta   90.00
_cell.angle_gamma   90.00
#
_symmetry.space_group_name_H-M   'P 1'
#
loop_
_entity.id
_entity.type
_entity.pdbx_description
1 polymer ?
#
loop_
_entity_poly.entity_id
_entity_poly.type
_entity_poly.pdbx_seq_one_letter_code
_entity_poly.pdbx_strand_id
1 'polypeptide(L)'
;MNDYLTIKYNSAGILQWVRSYNGTGNNADFAFRLVLDVSGNICVTGWSRGSGTSDDDYATVKYNPAGVEQWVRIYQGPGDGFDQATSIASDESDNVYVTGNSAGSETQNDYATIKYSSTGDSLWVKRYNGTENSADNATSIAVDISGNVFVTGQSYGSLTNYDYATIKYNSSGVLQWDKIYNGPGNSVENANSIATDNSGNVYVTGSSAFSGQNYNYATVKYNSSGIQQWSDIYNGTASGSDIAFSVKTDASGNVYVTGGSAGLGQLKDFVTIKYSQYPRASITAFTEGFYNSTLNKMISDTLRVYLRNSGSPYAVADSSISKLDSSGNGRFYFPNVLNGSNYYIVLKHRNSIETWSSSFNVFSSDTLTYDFTINANKAFGNNQVLADNSPVRFAIYSGDINQDGTVDASDLSDTDNDALNSLSGYVRTDVTGDDFVDAGDVSIVDNNAINSISLIRP
;
A
#
# COMPACT_ATOMS: atom_id res chain seq x y z
N MET A 1 -9.10 -8.88 42.44
CA MET A 1 -9.86 -9.00 41.18
C MET A 1 -9.38 -7.87 40.27
N ASN A 2 -9.45 -8.04 38.96
CA ASN A 2 -8.95 -7.04 38.02
C ASN A 2 -10.06 -6.05 37.73
N ASP A 3 -9.77 -4.75 37.81
CA ASP A 3 -10.69 -3.68 37.46
C ASP A 3 -10.08 -2.88 36.30
N TYR A 4 -10.89 -2.07 35.60
CA TYR A 4 -10.33 -1.11 34.65
C TYR A 4 -9.42 -0.16 35.40
N LEU A 5 -8.25 0.14 34.84
CA LEU A 5 -7.36 1.16 35.38
C LEU A 5 -6.96 2.13 34.27
N THR A 6 -7.38 3.39 34.40
CA THR A 6 -7.01 4.48 33.50
C THR A 6 -6.08 5.44 34.23
N ILE A 7 -4.92 5.71 33.66
CA ILE A 7 -3.88 6.54 34.25
C ILE A 7 -3.50 7.65 33.28
N LYS A 8 -3.47 8.89 33.76
CA LYS A 8 -3.01 10.04 32.98
C LYS A 8 -1.72 10.61 33.54
N TYR A 9 -0.74 10.83 32.67
CA TYR A 9 0.49 11.58 32.96
C TYR A 9 0.50 12.87 32.14
N ASN A 10 1.25 13.89 32.57
CA ASN A 10 1.55 15.04 31.74
C ASN A 10 2.79 14.78 30.85
N SER A 11 3.16 15.73 30.00
CA SER A 11 4.30 15.60 29.08
C SER A 11 5.66 15.46 29.77
N ALA A 12 5.77 15.83 31.05
CA ALA A 12 6.96 15.62 31.88
C ALA A 12 6.96 14.24 32.58
N GLY A 13 5.96 13.38 32.30
CA GLY A 13 5.82 12.07 32.93
C GLY A 13 5.27 12.11 34.36
N ILE A 14 4.71 13.25 34.80
CA ILE A 14 4.14 13.40 36.14
C ILE A 14 2.69 12.92 36.14
N LEU A 15 2.37 11.99 37.05
CA LEU A 15 1.02 11.47 37.27
C LEU A 15 0.03 12.61 37.56
N GLN A 16 -1.08 12.66 36.83
CA GLN A 16 -2.15 13.65 37.00
C GLN A 16 -3.32 13.05 37.76
N TRP A 17 -3.80 11.87 37.33
CA TRP A 17 -4.86 11.16 38.02
C TRP A 17 -4.86 9.67 37.67
N VAL A 18 -5.52 8.90 38.54
CA VAL A 18 -5.83 7.48 38.36
C VAL A 18 -7.35 7.33 38.51
N ARG A 19 -7.97 6.53 37.65
CA ARG A 19 -9.37 6.14 37.73
C ARG A 19 -9.51 4.64 37.57
N SER A 20 -10.33 4.06 38.42
CA SER A 20 -10.76 2.67 38.29
C SER A 20 -12.24 2.60 37.98
N TYR A 21 -12.63 1.65 37.13
CA TYR A 21 -14.02 1.29 36.90
C TYR A 21 -14.19 -0.18 37.28
N ASN A 22 -15.16 -0.44 38.17
CA ASN A 22 -15.55 -1.76 38.63
C ASN A 22 -17.03 -1.94 38.26
N GLY A 23 -17.32 -2.98 37.49
CA GLY A 23 -18.66 -3.30 37.01
C GLY A 23 -19.62 -3.69 38.13
N THR A 24 -20.90 -3.80 37.77
CA THR A 24 -21.96 -4.13 38.74
C THR A 24 -21.79 -5.53 39.36
N GLY A 25 -21.09 -6.44 38.68
CA GLY A 25 -20.84 -7.79 39.18
C GLY A 25 -19.70 -7.93 40.18
N ASN A 26 -18.89 -6.88 40.42
CA ASN A 26 -17.68 -6.96 41.25
C ASN A 26 -16.75 -8.12 40.86
N ASN A 27 -16.71 -8.42 39.57
CA ASN A 27 -15.94 -9.50 38.97
C ASN A 27 -14.72 -8.91 38.23
N ALA A 28 -14.02 -9.71 37.43
CA ALA A 28 -12.91 -9.20 36.64
C ALA A 28 -13.41 -8.34 35.46
N ASP A 29 -12.92 -7.11 35.39
CA ASP A 29 -13.13 -6.16 34.31
C ASP A 29 -11.80 -5.88 33.60
N PHE A 30 -11.78 -6.01 32.27
CA PHE A 30 -10.58 -5.83 31.46
C PHE A 30 -10.75 -4.67 30.49
N ALA A 31 -9.92 -3.63 30.66
CA ALA A 31 -9.79 -2.56 29.68
C ALA A 31 -8.87 -3.02 28.54
N PHE A 32 -9.30 -2.82 27.29
CA PHE A 32 -8.57 -3.28 26.12
C PHE A 32 -7.99 -2.13 25.28
N ARG A 33 -8.79 -1.07 25.05
CA ARG A 33 -8.39 0.03 24.16
C ARG A 33 -8.95 1.36 24.65
N LEU A 34 -8.19 2.44 24.48
CA LEU A 34 -8.63 3.80 24.77
C LEU A 34 -8.43 4.72 23.57
N VAL A 35 -9.26 5.76 23.42
CA VAL A 35 -9.11 6.83 22.42
C VAL A 35 -9.37 8.19 23.07
N LEU A 36 -8.83 9.24 22.47
CA LEU A 36 -9.17 10.62 22.81
C LEU A 36 -10.14 11.16 21.75
N ASP A 37 -11.21 11.81 22.20
CA ASP A 37 -12.06 12.59 21.31
C ASP A 37 -11.45 13.98 21.02
N VAL A 38 -12.08 14.79 20.15
CA VAL A 38 -11.50 16.08 19.74
C VAL A 38 -11.48 17.09 20.89
N SER A 39 -12.41 16.96 21.84
CA SER A 39 -12.44 17.72 23.09
C SER A 39 -11.41 17.25 24.13
N GLY A 40 -10.64 16.19 23.83
CA GLY A 40 -9.63 15.62 24.72
C GLY A 40 -10.19 14.76 25.85
N ASN A 41 -11.47 14.39 25.80
CA ASN A 41 -12.05 13.39 26.69
C ASN A 41 -11.47 12.00 26.37
N ILE A 42 -11.36 11.18 27.39
CA ILE A 42 -10.77 9.84 27.34
C ILE A 42 -11.91 8.83 27.28
N CYS A 43 -12.00 8.05 26.21
CA CYS A 43 -12.96 6.95 26.10
C CYS A 43 -12.20 5.63 26.19
N VAL A 44 -12.59 4.75 27.11
CA VAL A 44 -11.95 3.46 27.37
C VAL A 44 -12.98 2.36 27.15
N THR A 45 -12.61 1.30 26.43
CA THR A 45 -13.47 0.15 26.21
C THR A 45 -12.76 -1.16 26.54
N GLY A 46 -13.54 -2.19 26.79
CA GLY A 46 -13.14 -3.58 26.93
C GLY A 46 -14.36 -4.39 27.33
N TRP A 47 -14.23 -5.28 28.31
CA TRP A 47 -15.38 -6.03 28.83
C TRP A 47 -15.45 -6.08 30.35
N SER A 48 -16.66 -6.26 30.87
CA SER A 48 -17.01 -6.28 32.29
C SER A 48 -18.02 -7.38 32.56
N ARG A 49 -17.94 -8.02 33.72
CA ARG A 49 -18.89 -9.07 34.10
C ARG A 49 -20.03 -8.50 34.95
N GLY A 50 -21.25 -8.72 34.49
CA GLY A 50 -22.48 -8.34 35.18
C GLY A 50 -22.70 -9.08 36.51
N SER A 51 -23.57 -8.53 37.34
CA SER A 51 -23.99 -9.18 38.59
C SER A 51 -24.89 -10.36 38.30
N GLY A 52 -24.46 -11.56 38.71
CA GLY A 52 -25.25 -12.79 38.54
C GLY A 52 -25.17 -13.41 37.15
N THR A 53 -24.29 -12.90 36.28
CA THR A 53 -24.00 -13.48 34.97
C THR A 53 -22.63 -14.16 34.99
N SER A 54 -22.42 -15.13 34.09
CA SER A 54 -21.10 -15.73 33.84
C SER A 54 -20.35 -15.04 32.71
N ASP A 55 -21.05 -14.20 31.95
CA ASP A 55 -20.60 -13.76 30.64
C ASP A 55 -20.09 -12.32 30.69
N ASP A 56 -19.11 -12.05 29.84
CA ASP A 56 -18.46 -10.76 29.69
C ASP A 56 -19.33 -9.88 28.78
N ASP A 57 -19.61 -8.65 29.19
CA ASP A 57 -20.34 -7.66 28.38
C ASP A 57 -19.40 -6.54 27.96
N TYR A 58 -19.69 -5.85 26.85
CA TYR A 58 -18.92 -4.65 26.50
C TYR A 58 -19.07 -3.63 27.61
N ALA A 59 -17.97 -3.02 28.04
CA ALA A 59 -18.01 -1.87 28.92
C ALA A 59 -17.19 -0.73 28.34
N THR A 60 -17.84 0.43 28.19
CA THR A 60 -17.22 1.65 27.69
C THR A 60 -17.43 2.79 28.67
N VAL A 61 -16.35 3.45 29.06
CA VAL A 61 -16.34 4.55 30.03
C VAL A 61 -15.73 5.78 29.39
N LYS A 62 -16.39 6.93 29.53
CA LYS A 62 -15.87 8.24 29.10
C LYS A 62 -15.52 9.10 30.31
N TYR A 63 -14.32 9.67 30.32
CA TYR A 63 -13.85 10.63 31.31
C TYR A 63 -13.51 11.96 30.61
N ASN A 64 -13.75 13.09 31.28
CA ASN A 64 -13.22 14.36 30.82
C ASN A 64 -11.70 14.49 31.06
N PRO A 65 -11.00 15.52 30.56
CA PRO A 65 -9.56 15.67 30.75
C PRO A 65 -9.08 15.70 32.21
N ALA A 66 -9.95 16.09 33.14
CA ALA A 66 -9.71 16.11 34.59
C ALA A 66 -9.97 14.75 35.27
N GLY A 67 -10.38 13.74 34.50
CA GLY A 67 -10.68 12.39 34.99
C GLY A 67 -12.06 12.27 35.61
N VAL A 68 -12.98 13.21 35.40
CA VAL A 68 -14.37 13.07 35.88
C VAL A 68 -15.14 12.20 34.89
N GLU A 69 -15.74 11.11 35.38
CA GLU A 69 -16.60 10.24 34.59
C GLU A 69 -17.78 11.04 34.02
N GLN A 70 -18.01 10.91 32.73
CA GLN A 70 -19.12 11.54 32.00
C GLN A 70 -20.25 10.53 31.80
N TRP A 71 -19.91 9.30 31.41
CA TRP A 71 -20.86 8.20 31.30
C TRP A 71 -20.16 6.85 31.26
N VAL A 72 -20.93 5.81 31.58
CA VAL A 72 -20.63 4.39 31.38
C VAL A 72 -21.73 3.78 30.51
N ARG A 73 -21.34 2.92 29.56
CA ARG A 73 -22.26 2.11 28.78
C ARG A 73 -21.84 0.65 28.79
N ILE A 74 -22.85 -0.20 29.02
CA ILE A 74 -22.74 -1.64 28.88
C ILE A 74 -23.53 -2.05 27.64
N TYR A 75 -22.96 -2.92 26.81
CA TYR A 75 -23.69 -3.55 25.71
C TYR A 75 -23.68 -5.07 25.90
N GLN A 76 -24.90 -5.61 25.96
CA GLN A 76 -25.21 -7.04 25.99
C GLN A 76 -25.76 -7.43 24.61
N GLY A 77 -25.13 -8.44 24.03
CA GLY A 77 -25.49 -9.04 22.76
C GLY A 77 -26.78 -9.85 22.86
N PRO A 78 -27.37 -10.22 21.72
CA PRO A 78 -28.63 -10.94 21.66
C PRO A 78 -28.49 -12.44 21.97
N GLY A 79 -27.27 -12.98 22.06
CA GLY A 79 -26.99 -14.38 22.34
C GLY A 79 -26.85 -14.76 23.81
N ASP A 80 -27.03 -13.81 24.74
CA ASP A 80 -26.82 -14.01 26.18
C ASP A 80 -25.50 -14.78 26.48
N GLY A 81 -24.41 -14.36 25.83
CA GLY A 81 -23.09 -15.00 25.90
C GLY A 81 -21.97 -13.98 25.92
N PHE A 82 -20.72 -14.39 25.65
CA PHE A 82 -19.58 -13.48 25.72
C PHE A 82 -19.62 -12.37 24.65
N ASP A 83 -19.58 -11.14 25.11
CA ASP A 83 -19.43 -9.92 24.34
C ASP A 83 -18.15 -9.18 24.77
N GLN A 84 -17.14 -9.18 23.91
CA GLN A 84 -15.84 -8.59 24.18
C GLN A 84 -15.48 -7.48 23.18
N ALA A 85 -15.40 -6.24 23.66
CA ALA A 85 -14.96 -5.12 22.83
C ALA A 85 -13.45 -5.19 22.58
N THR A 86 -13.04 -5.05 21.31
CA THR A 86 -11.64 -5.15 20.87
C THR A 86 -11.09 -3.83 20.33
N SER A 87 -11.96 -2.88 19.96
CA SER A 87 -11.49 -1.59 19.42
C SER A 87 -12.46 -0.45 19.65
N ILE A 88 -11.92 0.77 19.67
CA ILE A 88 -12.66 2.01 19.84
C ILE A 88 -12.08 3.13 18.98
N ALA A 89 -12.95 3.95 18.39
CA ALA A 89 -12.63 5.15 17.64
C ALA A 89 -13.60 6.30 18.00
N SER A 90 -13.25 7.52 17.64
CA SER A 90 -14.09 8.70 17.79
C SER A 90 -14.08 9.55 16.52
N ASP A 91 -15.16 10.30 16.28
CA ASP A 91 -15.24 11.27 15.19
C ASP A 91 -15.07 12.72 15.67
N GLU A 92 -15.10 13.67 14.74
CA GLU A 92 -14.98 15.11 15.03
C GLU A 92 -16.18 15.70 15.81
N SER A 93 -17.26 14.94 15.96
CA SER A 93 -18.44 15.33 16.74
C SER A 93 -18.45 14.70 18.14
N ASP A 94 -17.30 14.16 18.59
CA ASP A 94 -17.12 13.45 19.86
C ASP A 94 -18.03 12.21 20.02
N ASN A 95 -18.57 11.68 18.92
CA ASN A 95 -19.24 10.37 18.95
C ASN A 95 -18.19 9.27 19.11
N VAL A 96 -18.58 8.20 19.78
CA VAL A 96 -17.71 7.07 20.10
C VAL A 96 -18.21 5.83 19.39
N TYR A 97 -17.30 5.10 18.74
CA TYR A 97 -17.58 3.90 17.98
C TYR A 97 -16.81 2.75 18.59
N VAL A 98 -17.51 1.70 19.00
CA VAL A 98 -16.93 0.52 19.67
C VAL A 98 -17.23 -0.70 18.83
N THR A 99 -16.23 -1.57 18.62
CA THR A 99 -16.42 -2.85 17.94
C THR A 99 -15.79 -4.00 18.72
N GLY A 100 -16.21 -5.21 18.42
CA GLY A 100 -15.64 -6.45 18.96
C GLY A 100 -16.47 -7.67 18.59
N ASN A 101 -16.35 -8.71 19.41
CA ASN A 101 -16.99 -10.01 19.23
C ASN A 101 -18.22 -10.07 20.11
N SER A 102 -19.33 -10.62 19.63
CA SER A 102 -20.56 -10.72 20.41
C SER A 102 -21.34 -11.98 20.05
N ALA A 103 -21.78 -12.73 21.04
CA ALA A 103 -22.56 -13.96 20.82
C ALA A 103 -23.90 -13.66 20.11
N GLY A 104 -24.21 -14.42 19.06
CA GLY A 104 -25.50 -14.37 18.39
C GLY A 104 -26.53 -15.32 18.99
N SER A 105 -27.83 -15.05 18.80
CA SER A 105 -28.92 -15.90 19.34
C SER A 105 -29.00 -17.28 18.68
N GLU A 106 -28.52 -17.41 17.44
CA GLU A 106 -28.53 -18.65 16.65
C GLU A 106 -27.22 -18.83 15.83
N THR A 107 -26.24 -17.97 16.07
CA THR A 107 -24.94 -17.94 15.39
C THR A 107 -23.83 -18.04 16.44
N GLN A 108 -22.59 -18.23 15.99
CA GLN A 108 -21.45 -18.08 16.90
C GLN A 108 -21.20 -16.60 17.23
N ASN A 109 -19.97 -16.24 17.59
CA ASN A 109 -19.63 -14.83 17.77
C ASN A 109 -19.72 -14.11 16.42
N ASP A 110 -20.44 -13.00 16.37
CA ASP A 110 -20.48 -12.09 15.23
C ASP A 110 -19.73 -10.79 15.58
N TYR A 111 -19.48 -9.96 14.58
CA TYR A 111 -19.05 -8.59 14.86
C TYR A 111 -20.23 -7.85 15.50
N ALA A 112 -19.98 -7.06 16.54
CA ALA A 112 -20.92 -6.05 17.01
C ALA A 112 -20.24 -4.69 17.04
N THR A 113 -20.85 -3.71 16.39
CA THR A 113 -20.36 -2.32 16.33
C THR A 113 -21.45 -1.38 16.82
N ILE A 114 -21.11 -0.55 17.80
CA ILE A 114 -22.02 0.41 18.43
C ILE A 114 -21.49 1.83 18.22
N LYS A 115 -22.39 2.75 17.88
CA LYS A 115 -22.13 4.19 17.91
C LYS A 115 -22.85 4.81 19.09
N TYR A 116 -22.11 5.49 19.96
CA TYR A 116 -22.62 6.35 21.02
C TYR A 116 -22.48 7.81 20.64
N SER A 117 -23.45 8.64 21.01
CA SER A 117 -23.33 10.10 20.97
C SER A 117 -22.26 10.60 21.94
N SER A 118 -21.91 11.88 21.86
CA SER A 118 -21.01 12.52 22.82
C SER A 118 -21.50 12.45 24.28
N THR A 119 -22.82 12.37 24.48
CA THR A 119 -23.52 12.18 25.77
C THR A 119 -23.70 10.70 26.17
N GLY A 120 -23.30 9.77 25.32
CA GLY A 120 -23.35 8.33 25.55
C GLY A 120 -24.65 7.66 25.06
N ASP A 121 -25.54 8.35 24.38
CA ASP A 121 -26.77 7.73 23.86
C ASP A 121 -26.44 6.77 22.71
N SER A 122 -27.00 5.56 22.71
CA SER A 122 -26.81 4.62 21.61
C SER A 122 -27.55 5.12 20.37
N LEU A 123 -26.80 5.49 19.34
CA LEU A 123 -27.34 6.00 18.08
C LEU A 123 -27.66 4.84 17.12
N TRP A 124 -26.81 3.82 17.10
CA TRP A 124 -27.09 2.58 16.39
C TRP A 124 -26.20 1.43 16.87
N VAL A 125 -26.68 0.22 16.63
CA VAL A 125 -25.93 -1.04 16.77
C VAL A 125 -25.99 -1.77 15.42
N LYS A 126 -24.85 -2.29 14.96
CA LYS A 126 -24.74 -3.10 13.74
C LYS A 126 -23.99 -4.37 14.04
N ARG A 127 -24.52 -5.47 13.52
CA ARG A 127 -23.88 -6.79 13.55
C ARG A 127 -23.46 -7.19 12.15
N TYR A 128 -22.38 -7.95 12.06
CA TYR A 128 -21.97 -8.61 10.82
C TYR A 128 -21.70 -10.08 11.10
N ASN A 129 -22.49 -10.92 10.45
CA ASN A 129 -22.39 -12.36 10.43
C ASN A 129 -22.05 -12.76 8.98
N GLY A 130 -20.95 -13.47 8.81
CA GLY A 130 -20.50 -14.00 7.53
C GLY A 130 -21.48 -15.04 6.97
N THR A 131 -21.14 -15.61 5.82
CA THR A 131 -22.07 -16.51 5.10
C THR A 131 -22.30 -17.86 5.78
N GLU A 132 -21.44 -18.25 6.73
CA GLU A 132 -21.42 -19.59 7.33
C GLU A 132 -22.04 -19.67 8.73
N ASN A 133 -22.58 -18.58 9.29
CA ASN A 133 -23.05 -18.51 10.69
C ASN A 133 -22.02 -18.98 11.73
N SER A 134 -20.74 -18.95 11.35
CA SER A 134 -19.61 -19.37 12.16
C SER A 134 -19.00 -18.15 12.85
N ALA A 135 -17.89 -18.32 13.57
CA ALA A 135 -17.29 -17.22 14.30
C ALA A 135 -16.73 -16.16 13.35
N ASP A 136 -17.13 -14.92 13.59
CA ASP A 136 -16.59 -13.70 13.00
C ASP A 136 -16.07 -12.84 14.14
N ASN A 137 -14.77 -12.58 14.15
CA ASN A 137 -14.12 -11.82 15.22
C ASN A 137 -13.59 -10.47 14.71
N ALA A 138 -14.15 -9.37 15.21
CA ALA A 138 -13.69 -8.01 14.90
C ALA A 138 -12.46 -7.65 15.74
N THR A 139 -11.47 -7.00 15.12
CA THR A 139 -10.20 -6.66 15.78
C THR A 139 -9.88 -5.17 15.75
N SER A 140 -10.39 -4.42 14.76
CA SER A 140 -10.03 -3.03 14.58
C SER A 140 -11.13 -2.20 13.94
N ILE A 141 -11.19 -0.92 14.31
CA ILE A 141 -12.12 0.07 13.76
C ILE A 141 -11.40 1.38 13.40
N ALA A 142 -11.81 2.00 12.29
CA ALA A 142 -11.41 3.34 11.89
C ALA A 142 -12.65 4.14 11.45
N VAL A 143 -12.57 5.46 11.60
CA VAL A 143 -13.60 6.39 11.14
C VAL A 143 -12.93 7.45 10.28
N ASP A 144 -13.48 7.72 9.09
CA ASP A 144 -12.96 8.78 8.22
C ASP A 144 -13.56 10.16 8.56
N ILE A 145 -13.04 11.20 7.91
CA ILE A 145 -13.47 12.59 8.09
C ILE A 145 -14.94 12.82 7.72
N SER A 146 -15.52 11.96 6.88
CA SER A 146 -16.94 12.02 6.50
C SER A 146 -17.84 11.24 7.47
N GLY A 147 -17.26 10.65 8.53
CA GLY A 147 -17.96 9.83 9.51
C GLY A 147 -18.32 8.43 8.99
N ASN A 148 -17.72 7.95 7.90
CA ASN A 148 -17.85 6.55 7.53
C ASN A 148 -17.04 5.69 8.48
N VAL A 149 -17.58 4.53 8.82
CA VAL A 149 -17.02 3.60 9.80
C VAL A 149 -16.51 2.37 9.07
N PHE A 150 -15.29 1.97 9.36
CA PHE A 150 -14.63 0.81 8.76
C PHE A 150 -14.23 -0.15 9.88
N VAL A 151 -14.72 -1.38 9.81
CA VAL A 151 -14.45 -2.43 10.80
C VAL A 151 -13.74 -3.57 10.09
N THR A 152 -12.71 -4.12 10.70
CA THR A 152 -12.04 -5.31 10.20
C THR A 152 -11.81 -6.36 11.28
N GLY A 153 -11.53 -7.57 10.83
CA GLY A 153 -11.19 -8.72 11.64
C GLY A 153 -11.11 -9.95 10.76
N GLN A 154 -11.45 -11.11 11.33
CA GLN A 154 -11.53 -12.37 10.61
C GLN A 154 -12.97 -12.87 10.48
N SER A 155 -13.29 -13.57 9.40
CA SER A 155 -14.58 -14.22 9.16
C SER A 155 -14.35 -15.63 8.62
N TYR A 156 -15.10 -16.61 9.12
CA TYR A 156 -14.90 -18.01 8.72
C TYR A 156 -15.67 -18.35 7.44
N GLY A 157 -14.95 -18.83 6.42
CA GLY A 157 -15.46 -19.44 5.20
C GLY A 157 -15.17 -20.95 5.15
N SER A 158 -16.15 -21.75 4.73
CA SER A 158 -16.03 -23.22 4.70
C SER A 158 -14.95 -23.75 3.74
N LEU A 159 -14.58 -22.97 2.71
CA LEU A 159 -13.58 -23.34 1.70
C LEU A 159 -12.21 -22.69 1.92
N THR A 160 -12.15 -21.66 2.76
CA THR A 160 -11.01 -20.74 2.89
C THR A 160 -10.48 -20.66 4.32
N ASN A 161 -11.22 -21.17 5.30
CA ASN A 161 -11.03 -20.93 6.74
C ASN A 161 -11.26 -19.46 7.09
N TYR A 162 -10.52 -18.92 8.07
CA TYR A 162 -10.65 -17.53 8.45
C TYR A 162 -9.99 -16.63 7.42
N ASP A 163 -10.77 -15.76 6.79
CA ASP A 163 -10.31 -14.71 5.87
C ASP A 163 -10.37 -13.35 6.56
N TYR A 164 -9.67 -12.33 6.02
CA TYR A 164 -9.96 -10.94 6.44
C TYR A 164 -11.38 -10.59 6.04
N ALA A 165 -12.17 -10.05 6.96
CA ALA A 165 -13.42 -9.37 6.63
C ALA A 165 -13.30 -7.89 6.94
N THR A 166 -13.70 -7.04 6.00
CA THR A 166 -13.69 -5.58 6.14
C THR A 166 -15.03 -5.00 5.73
N ILE A 167 -15.66 -4.27 6.64
CA ILE A 167 -17.02 -3.76 6.49
C ILE A 167 -16.99 -2.24 6.55
N LYS A 168 -17.69 -1.57 5.63
CA LYS A 168 -17.92 -0.12 5.66
C LYS A 168 -19.39 0.19 5.95
N TYR A 169 -19.63 1.02 6.95
CA TYR A 169 -20.89 1.70 7.20
C TYR A 169 -20.76 3.19 6.91
N ASN A 170 -21.85 3.84 6.50
CA ASN A 170 -21.91 5.30 6.53
C ASN A 170 -22.17 5.81 7.96
N SER A 171 -22.19 7.13 8.16
CA SER A 171 -22.37 7.77 9.46
C SER A 171 -23.68 7.44 10.19
N SER A 172 -24.71 7.03 9.44
CA SER A 172 -26.02 6.54 9.92
C SER A 172 -26.05 5.03 10.18
N GLY A 173 -24.93 4.32 10.00
CA GLY A 173 -24.83 2.87 10.21
C GLY A 173 -25.37 2.03 9.05
N VAL A 174 -25.60 2.61 7.86
CA VAL A 174 -26.03 1.84 6.68
C VAL A 174 -24.81 1.20 6.02
N LEU A 175 -24.86 -0.12 5.81
CA LEU A 175 -23.82 -0.88 5.11
C LEU A 175 -23.62 -0.33 3.70
N GLN A 176 -22.39 -0.01 3.35
CA GLN A 176 -22.00 0.47 2.02
C GLN A 176 -21.36 -0.65 1.20
N TRP A 177 -20.46 -1.40 1.82
CA TRP A 177 -19.84 -2.59 1.25
C TRP A 177 -19.20 -3.43 2.35
N ASP A 178 -19.03 -4.71 2.05
CA ASP A 178 -18.17 -5.65 2.78
C ASP A 178 -17.21 -6.34 1.79
N LYS A 179 -16.03 -6.70 2.28
CA LYS A 179 -14.96 -7.33 1.51
C LYS A 179 -14.31 -8.45 2.30
N ILE A 180 -14.19 -9.59 1.65
CA ILE A 180 -13.37 -10.71 2.10
C ILE A 180 -12.03 -10.67 1.36
N TYR A 181 -10.92 -10.75 2.08
CA TYR A 181 -9.60 -10.97 1.50
C TYR A 181 -9.06 -12.33 1.98
N ASN A 182 -9.01 -13.25 1.01
CA ASN A 182 -8.36 -14.54 1.12
C ASN A 182 -6.97 -14.43 0.51
N GLY A 183 -5.96 -14.75 1.31
CA GLY A 183 -4.57 -14.67 0.92
C GLY A 183 -4.23 -15.66 -0.21
N PRO A 184 -3.11 -15.46 -0.92
CA PRO A 184 -2.68 -16.37 -1.99
C PRO A 184 -2.41 -17.81 -1.52
N GLY A 185 -2.30 -18.04 -0.21
CA GLY A 185 -2.14 -19.36 0.39
C GLY A 185 -3.43 -20.17 0.59
N ASN A 186 -4.61 -19.55 0.39
CA ASN A 186 -5.93 -20.14 0.69
C ASN A 186 -5.98 -20.79 2.08
N SER A 187 -5.62 -20.01 3.10
CA SER A 187 -5.41 -20.49 4.47
C SER A 187 -5.88 -19.44 5.47
N VAL A 188 -5.45 -19.54 6.74
CA VAL A 188 -5.89 -18.63 7.80
C VAL A 188 -5.25 -17.25 7.64
N GLU A 189 -6.12 -16.24 7.57
CA GLU A 189 -5.82 -14.82 7.58
C GLU A 189 -6.37 -14.15 8.84
N ASN A 190 -5.50 -13.52 9.63
CA ASN A 190 -5.87 -12.71 10.80
C ASN A 190 -5.66 -11.21 10.53
N ALA A 191 -6.74 -10.43 10.38
CA ALA A 191 -6.63 -8.97 10.29
C ALA A 191 -6.46 -8.38 11.69
N ASN A 192 -5.47 -7.51 11.88
CA ASN A 192 -5.13 -6.95 13.20
C ASN A 192 -5.35 -5.44 13.29
N SER A 193 -5.23 -4.70 12.19
CA SER A 193 -5.36 -3.24 12.21
C SER A 193 -5.90 -2.70 10.90
N ILE A 194 -6.67 -1.61 11.01
CA ILE A 194 -7.18 -0.82 9.89
C ILE A 194 -6.81 0.66 10.02
N ALA A 195 -6.59 1.32 8.89
CA ALA A 195 -6.41 2.77 8.80
C ALA A 195 -7.02 3.31 7.50
N THR A 196 -7.39 4.60 7.50
CA THR A 196 -7.87 5.31 6.33
C THR A 196 -6.94 6.47 5.98
N ASP A 197 -6.88 6.84 4.71
CA ASP A 197 -6.24 8.10 4.28
C ASP A 197 -7.28 9.20 4.01
N ASN A 198 -6.80 10.42 3.76
CA ASN A 198 -7.65 11.58 3.48
C ASN A 198 -8.47 11.45 2.18
N SER A 199 -8.12 10.51 1.30
CA SER A 199 -8.86 10.21 0.08
C SER A 199 -9.93 9.14 0.30
N GLY A 200 -10.10 8.64 1.53
CA GLY A 200 -11.04 7.59 1.88
C GLY A 200 -10.62 6.20 1.41
N ASN A 201 -9.34 6.00 1.07
CA ASN A 201 -8.82 4.65 0.88
C ASN A 201 -8.65 3.97 2.24
N VAL A 202 -8.74 2.65 2.22
CA VAL A 202 -8.71 1.79 3.40
C VAL A 202 -7.53 0.85 3.31
N TYR A 203 -6.76 0.74 4.39
CA TYR A 203 -5.59 -0.12 4.50
C TYR A 203 -5.80 -1.06 5.67
N VAL A 204 -5.79 -2.36 5.38
CA VAL A 204 -5.96 -3.43 6.38
C VAL A 204 -4.68 -4.24 6.42
N THR A 205 -4.18 -4.50 7.62
CA THR A 205 -2.97 -5.31 7.81
C THR A 205 -3.16 -6.37 8.88
N GLY A 206 -2.35 -7.43 8.80
CA GLY A 206 -2.32 -8.51 9.77
C GLY A 206 -1.37 -9.62 9.31
N SER A 207 -1.78 -10.87 9.49
CA SER A 207 -1.03 -12.03 9.02
C SER A 207 -1.83 -12.90 8.04
N SER A 208 -1.16 -13.50 7.06
CA SER A 208 -1.70 -14.54 6.16
C SER A 208 -0.83 -15.78 6.22
N ALA A 209 -1.45 -16.95 6.31
CA ALA A 209 -0.76 -18.23 6.27
C ALA A 209 -0.62 -18.74 4.83
N PHE A 210 0.47 -19.45 4.57
CA PHE A 210 0.67 -20.19 3.32
C PHE A 210 0.74 -21.67 3.64
N SER A 211 0.14 -22.51 2.79
CA SER A 211 0.21 -23.97 2.95
C SER A 211 1.67 -24.43 3.07
N GLY A 212 2.00 -25.06 4.21
CA GLY A 212 3.35 -25.55 4.51
C GLY A 212 4.35 -24.48 4.96
N GLN A 213 3.93 -23.24 5.22
CA GLN A 213 4.80 -22.17 5.72
C GLN A 213 4.20 -21.48 6.94
N ASN A 214 4.99 -20.58 7.54
CA ASN A 214 4.55 -19.74 8.65
C ASN A 214 3.72 -18.54 8.16
N TYR A 215 3.10 -17.84 9.11
CA TYR A 215 2.41 -16.57 8.86
C TYR A 215 3.37 -15.52 8.29
N ASN A 216 2.92 -14.77 7.30
CA ASN A 216 3.59 -13.61 6.74
C ASN A 216 2.74 -12.35 6.97
N TYR A 217 3.34 -11.16 6.91
CA TYR A 217 2.54 -9.94 6.88
C TYR A 217 1.67 -9.94 5.64
N ALA A 218 0.41 -9.56 5.78
CA ALA A 218 -0.43 -9.24 4.64
C ALA A 218 -1.03 -7.86 4.83
N THR A 219 -0.94 -7.04 3.79
CA THR A 219 -1.55 -5.71 3.76
C THR A 219 -2.35 -5.55 2.46
N VAL A 220 -3.61 -5.12 2.59
CA VAL A 220 -4.49 -4.88 1.45
C VAL A 220 -4.99 -3.43 1.46
N LYS A 221 -5.02 -2.81 0.27
CA LYS A 221 -5.62 -1.49 0.04
C LYS A 221 -6.92 -1.64 -0.72
N TYR A 222 -7.99 -1.01 -0.22
CA TYR A 222 -9.22 -0.76 -0.95
C TYR A 222 -9.38 0.73 -1.22
N ASN A 223 -10.01 1.08 -2.35
CA ASN A 223 -10.49 2.45 -2.54
C ASN A 223 -11.79 2.70 -1.75
N SER A 224 -12.29 3.93 -1.78
CA SER A 224 -13.51 4.35 -1.06
C SER A 224 -14.77 3.53 -1.41
N SER A 225 -14.80 2.93 -2.60
CA SER A 225 -15.87 2.08 -3.12
C SER A 225 -15.66 0.59 -2.82
N GLY A 226 -14.62 0.22 -2.08
CA GLY A 226 -14.32 -1.17 -1.70
C GLY A 226 -13.62 -1.98 -2.79
N ILE A 227 -13.10 -1.34 -3.86
CA ILE A 227 -12.34 -2.05 -4.90
C ILE A 227 -10.89 -2.18 -4.45
N GLN A 228 -10.39 -3.42 -4.40
CA GLN A 228 -8.99 -3.70 -4.06
C GLN A 228 -8.05 -3.06 -5.10
N GLN A 229 -7.14 -2.21 -4.63
CA GLN A 229 -6.15 -1.53 -5.46
C GLN A 229 -4.85 -2.33 -5.56
N TRP A 230 -4.43 -2.89 -4.42
CA TRP A 230 -3.29 -3.79 -4.33
C TRP A 230 -3.37 -4.59 -3.03
N SER A 231 -2.62 -5.68 -3.00
CA SER A 231 -2.29 -6.43 -1.79
C SER A 231 -0.80 -6.74 -1.83
N ASP A 232 -0.15 -6.74 -0.68
CA ASP A 232 1.27 -7.05 -0.57
C ASP A 232 1.53 -8.00 0.61
N ILE A 233 2.49 -8.89 0.43
CA ILE A 233 2.90 -9.88 1.41
C ILE A 233 4.38 -9.63 1.73
N TYR A 234 4.68 -9.40 3.01
CA TYR A 234 6.06 -9.35 3.47
C TYR A 234 6.40 -10.62 4.25
N ASN A 235 7.46 -11.28 3.78
CA ASN A 235 8.07 -12.46 4.39
C ASN A 235 9.51 -12.11 4.75
N GLY A 236 9.82 -12.20 6.04
CA GLY A 236 11.15 -11.94 6.58
C GLY A 236 12.18 -12.94 6.06
N THR A 237 13.47 -12.59 6.18
CA THR A 237 14.58 -13.37 5.61
C THR A 237 14.71 -14.80 6.18
N ALA A 238 14.09 -15.07 7.33
CA ALA A 238 14.12 -16.39 7.96
C ALA A 238 12.94 -17.29 7.58
N SER A 239 11.96 -16.80 6.82
CA SER A 239 10.71 -17.51 6.54
C SER A 239 10.00 -18.02 7.81
N GLY A 240 10.16 -17.30 8.92
CA GLY A 240 9.49 -17.57 10.19
C GLY A 240 8.12 -16.89 10.27
N SER A 241 7.46 -16.95 11.43
CA SER A 241 6.16 -16.29 11.61
C SER A 241 6.33 -14.78 11.78
N ASP A 242 5.89 -14.05 10.76
CA ASP A 242 5.78 -12.60 10.70
C ASP A 242 4.32 -12.17 10.85
N ILE A 243 4.04 -11.31 11.83
CA ILE A 243 2.69 -10.83 12.13
C ILE A 243 2.71 -9.30 12.18
N ALA A 244 1.95 -8.65 11.28
CA ALA A 244 1.71 -7.21 11.36
C ALA A 244 0.69 -6.91 12.47
N PHE A 245 0.99 -5.95 13.33
CA PHE A 245 0.11 -5.57 14.46
C PHE A 245 -0.56 -4.21 14.26
N SER A 246 0.05 -3.30 13.49
CA SER A 246 -0.51 -1.96 13.34
C SER A 246 -0.25 -1.38 11.95
N VAL A 247 -1.24 -0.63 11.46
CA VAL A 247 -1.12 0.23 10.29
C VAL A 247 -1.53 1.67 10.64
N LYS A 248 -0.78 2.63 10.12
CA LYS A 248 -1.09 4.07 10.18
C LYS A 248 -0.77 4.75 8.86
N THR A 249 -1.53 5.80 8.57
CA THR A 249 -1.35 6.68 7.42
C THR A 249 -0.84 8.04 7.89
N ASP A 250 -0.03 8.71 7.08
CA ASP A 250 0.30 10.12 7.28
C ASP A 250 -0.56 11.02 6.37
N ALA A 251 -0.48 12.34 6.58
CA ALA A 251 -1.22 13.33 5.80
C ALA A 251 -0.83 13.36 4.31
N SER A 252 0.32 12.78 3.95
CA SER A 252 0.80 12.62 2.58
C SER A 252 0.37 11.29 1.94
N GLY A 253 -0.41 10.46 2.65
CA GLY A 253 -0.90 9.18 2.15
C GLY A 253 0.12 8.05 2.19
N ASN A 254 1.28 8.23 2.84
CA ASN A 254 2.17 7.10 3.10
C ASN A 254 1.55 6.18 4.14
N VAL A 255 1.78 4.88 3.97
CA VAL A 255 1.27 3.85 4.87
C VAL A 255 2.44 3.22 5.60
N TYR A 256 2.37 3.17 6.92
CA TYR A 256 3.36 2.53 7.78
C TYR A 256 2.72 1.32 8.43
N VAL A 257 3.28 0.14 8.18
CA VAL A 257 2.86 -1.13 8.77
C VAL A 257 3.98 -1.61 9.68
N THR A 258 3.66 -2.01 10.91
CA THR A 258 4.66 -2.54 11.84
C THR A 258 4.17 -3.78 12.54
N GLY A 259 5.09 -4.67 12.90
CA GLY A 259 4.78 -5.89 13.64
C GLY A 259 6.02 -6.64 14.09
N GLY A 260 5.86 -7.91 14.45
CA GLY A 260 6.98 -8.81 14.79
C GLY A 260 7.37 -9.69 13.62
N SER A 261 8.66 -9.86 13.34
CA SER A 261 9.20 -10.70 12.26
C SER A 261 10.38 -11.54 12.75
N ALA A 262 10.52 -12.76 12.24
CA ALA A 262 11.60 -13.66 12.61
C ALA A 262 12.88 -13.40 11.77
N GLY A 263 14.00 -13.12 12.45
CA GLY A 263 15.32 -13.01 11.83
C GLY A 263 16.07 -14.35 11.77
N LEU A 264 17.02 -14.50 10.82
CA LEU A 264 17.85 -15.70 10.73
C LEU A 264 18.72 -15.82 11.99
N GLY A 265 18.53 -16.89 12.76
CA GLY A 265 19.31 -17.17 13.97
C GLY A 265 19.01 -16.28 15.19
N GLN A 266 17.90 -15.52 15.18
CA GLN A 266 17.48 -14.68 16.32
C GLN A 266 16.00 -14.90 16.69
N LEU A 267 15.62 -14.46 17.89
CA LEU A 267 14.21 -14.34 18.32
C LEU A 267 13.48 -13.29 17.46
N LYS A 268 12.14 -13.22 17.54
CA LYS A 268 11.35 -12.22 16.80
C LYS A 268 11.81 -10.78 17.11
N ASP A 269 12.04 -9.96 16.08
CA ASP A 269 12.33 -8.52 16.16
C ASP A 269 11.15 -7.72 15.56
N PHE A 270 11.14 -6.40 15.66
CA PHE A 270 10.13 -5.57 15.02
C PHE A 270 10.56 -5.11 13.62
N VAL A 271 9.64 -5.17 12.66
CA VAL A 271 9.84 -4.65 11.30
C VAL A 271 8.78 -3.60 11.02
N THR A 272 9.19 -2.48 10.43
CA THR A 272 8.29 -1.44 9.91
C THR A 272 8.47 -1.29 8.41
N ILE A 273 7.37 -1.44 7.67
CA ILE A 273 7.29 -1.28 6.21
C ILE A 273 6.61 0.04 5.91
N LYS A 274 7.22 0.84 5.03
CA LYS A 274 6.59 2.04 4.47
C LYS A 274 6.13 1.74 3.03
N TYR A 275 4.82 1.73 2.80
CA TYR A 275 4.27 1.75 1.45
C TYR A 275 4.09 3.20 1.00
N SER A 276 4.86 3.60 0.00
CA SER A 276 4.74 4.93 -0.61
C SER A 276 3.74 4.87 -1.77
N GLN A 277 2.73 5.72 -1.73
CA GLN A 277 1.68 5.79 -2.77
C GLN A 277 2.05 6.81 -3.86
N TYR A 278 3.29 6.76 -4.37
CA TYR A 278 3.72 7.74 -5.36
C TYR A 278 3.00 7.52 -6.70
N PRO A 279 2.65 8.61 -7.41
CA PRO A 279 2.24 8.55 -8.81
C PRO A 279 3.15 7.62 -9.61
N ARG A 280 2.55 6.64 -10.30
CA ARG A 280 3.27 5.60 -11.04
C ARG A 280 3.05 5.75 -12.55
N ALA A 281 4.14 5.85 -13.30
CA ALA A 281 4.11 5.66 -14.74
C ALA A 281 4.48 4.21 -15.11
N SER A 282 3.62 3.55 -15.88
CA SER A 282 3.96 2.32 -16.60
C SER A 282 4.46 2.70 -17.99
N ILE A 283 5.75 2.51 -18.25
CA ILE A 283 6.38 2.86 -19.53
C ILE A 283 6.82 1.59 -20.25
N THR A 284 6.49 1.48 -21.52
CA THR A 284 6.99 0.41 -22.40
C THR A 284 7.94 1.00 -23.43
N ALA A 285 9.17 0.50 -23.49
CA ALA A 285 10.20 0.94 -24.42
C ALA A 285 11.15 -0.21 -24.77
N PHE A 286 11.71 -0.18 -25.98
CA PHE A 286 12.80 -1.05 -26.41
C PHE A 286 14.03 -0.21 -26.71
N THR A 287 15.22 -0.75 -26.43
CA THR A 287 16.51 -0.20 -26.85
C THR A 287 16.99 -0.99 -28.06
N GLU A 288 17.36 -0.31 -29.14
CA GLU A 288 17.67 -0.91 -30.44
C GLU A 288 18.64 -2.09 -30.34
N GLY A 289 19.83 -1.87 -29.75
CA GLY A 289 20.82 -2.94 -29.66
C GLY A 289 20.44 -4.10 -28.74
N PHE A 290 19.53 -3.87 -27.79
CA PHE A 290 19.13 -4.86 -26.80
C PHE A 290 17.93 -5.70 -27.28
N TYR A 291 17.26 -5.30 -28.37
CA TYR A 291 16.04 -5.92 -28.85
C TYR A 291 16.31 -7.04 -29.86
N ASN A 292 15.78 -8.22 -29.58
CA ASN A 292 15.83 -9.39 -30.45
C ASN A 292 14.48 -9.57 -31.15
N SER A 293 14.44 -9.31 -32.46
CA SER A 293 13.24 -9.44 -33.31
C SER A 293 12.74 -10.88 -33.45
N THR A 294 13.63 -11.87 -33.39
CA THR A 294 13.23 -13.29 -33.50
C THR A 294 12.42 -13.73 -32.28
N LEU A 295 12.81 -13.27 -31.09
CA LEU A 295 12.13 -13.60 -29.84
C LEU A 295 11.02 -12.59 -29.49
N ASN A 296 11.02 -11.41 -30.13
CA ASN A 296 10.22 -10.25 -29.73
C ASN A 296 10.42 -9.94 -28.24
N LYS A 297 11.70 -9.88 -27.85
CA LYS A 297 12.15 -9.68 -26.48
C LYS A 297 13.38 -8.79 -26.46
N MET A 298 13.55 -8.00 -25.41
CA MET A 298 14.80 -7.29 -25.14
C MET A 298 15.59 -7.90 -23.99
N ILE A 299 16.89 -7.69 -24.00
CA ILE A 299 17.73 -7.86 -22.83
C ILE A 299 17.29 -6.80 -21.79
N SER A 300 16.98 -7.25 -20.58
CA SER A 300 16.45 -6.39 -19.53
C SER A 300 17.54 -5.50 -18.94
N ASP A 301 17.36 -4.19 -19.00
CA ASP A 301 18.32 -3.22 -18.47
C ASP A 301 17.64 -2.02 -17.78
N THR A 302 18.44 -1.19 -17.12
CA THR A 302 18.02 -0.06 -16.30
C THR A 302 17.78 1.17 -17.15
N LEU A 303 16.57 1.71 -17.07
CA LEU A 303 16.19 2.97 -17.70
C LEU A 303 15.96 4.05 -16.65
N ARG A 304 16.42 5.27 -16.92
CA ARG A 304 16.01 6.46 -16.16
C ARG A 304 14.96 7.22 -16.94
N VAL A 305 13.86 7.56 -16.28
CA VAL A 305 12.78 8.36 -16.83
C VAL A 305 12.70 9.68 -16.10
N TYR A 306 12.70 10.78 -16.85
CA TYR A 306 12.41 12.11 -16.33
C TYR A 306 11.00 12.53 -16.75
N LEU A 307 10.31 13.22 -15.85
CA LEU A 307 9.14 14.00 -16.19
C LEU A 307 9.56 15.46 -16.28
N ARG A 308 9.25 16.11 -17.39
CA ARG A 308 9.56 17.52 -17.62
C ARG A 308 8.29 18.33 -17.77
N ASN A 309 8.29 19.55 -17.23
CA ASN A 309 7.17 20.48 -17.31
C ASN A 309 6.83 20.81 -18.76
N SER A 310 5.58 21.21 -19.02
CA SER A 310 5.07 21.51 -20.36
C SER A 310 5.54 22.83 -20.97
N GLY A 311 6.07 23.75 -20.16
CA GLY A 311 6.56 25.06 -20.62
C GLY A 311 8.08 25.13 -20.68
N SER A 312 8.61 25.75 -21.74
CA SER A 312 10.03 26.08 -21.87
C SER A 312 10.53 26.84 -20.63
N PRO A 313 11.67 26.48 -20.02
CA PRO A 313 12.74 25.61 -20.53
C PRO A 313 12.55 24.10 -20.23
N TYR A 314 11.31 23.65 -20.03
CA TYR A 314 10.94 22.26 -19.76
C TYR A 314 11.73 21.66 -18.59
N ALA A 315 11.71 22.40 -17.47
CA ALA A 315 12.40 22.01 -16.25
C ALA A 315 11.99 20.59 -15.82
N VAL A 316 12.94 19.84 -15.27
CA VAL A 316 12.67 18.53 -14.69
C VAL A 316 11.74 18.71 -13.50
N ALA A 317 10.56 18.11 -13.58
CA ALA A 317 9.60 18.05 -12.48
C ALA A 317 10.00 16.95 -11.50
N ASP A 318 10.36 15.78 -12.03
CA ASP A 318 10.77 14.63 -11.23
C ASP A 318 11.53 13.60 -12.08
N SER A 319 12.15 12.61 -11.45
CA SER A 319 12.81 11.50 -12.13
C SER A 319 12.72 10.20 -11.35
N SER A 320 12.69 9.09 -12.07
CA SER A 320 12.67 7.73 -11.50
C SER A 320 13.57 6.82 -12.32
N ILE A 321 14.14 5.81 -11.67
CA ILE A 321 14.94 4.77 -12.32
C ILE A 321 14.28 3.41 -12.06
N SER A 322 14.22 2.56 -13.08
CA SER A 322 13.70 1.19 -12.96
C SER A 322 14.32 0.31 -14.05
N LYS A 323 14.40 -0.99 -13.78
CA LYS A 323 14.71 -1.98 -14.80
C LYS A 323 13.50 -2.21 -15.71
N LEU A 324 13.72 -2.29 -17.02
CA LEU A 324 12.74 -2.77 -17.99
C LEU A 324 12.80 -4.30 -18.04
N ASP A 325 11.64 -4.96 -18.10
CA ASP A 325 11.55 -6.40 -18.28
C ASP A 325 11.85 -6.84 -19.73
N SER A 326 11.83 -8.14 -20.01
CA SER A 326 12.14 -8.66 -21.36
C SER A 326 11.11 -8.28 -22.42
N SER A 327 9.94 -7.79 -22.01
CA SER A 327 8.90 -7.25 -22.88
C SER A 327 8.96 -5.71 -22.98
N GLY A 328 10.00 -5.09 -22.41
CA GLY A 328 10.19 -3.63 -22.44
C GLY A 328 9.39 -2.84 -21.41
N ASN A 329 8.72 -3.49 -20.46
CA ASN A 329 7.89 -2.80 -19.48
C ASN A 329 8.68 -2.41 -18.23
N GLY A 330 8.48 -1.16 -17.78
CA GLY A 330 9.01 -0.65 -16.51
C GLY A 330 7.95 0.11 -15.72
N ARG A 331 8.12 0.12 -14.40
CA ARG A 331 7.28 0.90 -13.47
C ARG A 331 8.14 1.96 -12.79
N PHE A 332 7.73 3.21 -12.94
CA PHE A 332 8.46 4.39 -12.47
C PHE A 332 7.60 5.16 -11.48
N TYR A 333 8.18 5.62 -10.38
CA TYR A 333 7.45 6.27 -9.28
C TYR A 333 7.95 7.70 -9.10
N PHE A 334 7.04 8.67 -9.08
CA PHE A 334 7.35 10.09 -9.10
C PHE A 334 6.70 10.80 -7.90
N PRO A 335 7.44 11.01 -6.79
CA PRO A 335 6.90 11.64 -5.57
C PRO A 335 6.41 13.08 -5.75
N ASN A 336 6.92 13.82 -6.73
CA ASN A 336 6.76 15.27 -6.81
C ASN A 336 5.77 15.73 -7.89
N VAL A 337 5.03 14.81 -8.52
CA VAL A 337 4.12 15.14 -9.62
C VAL A 337 2.67 15.20 -9.19
N LEU A 338 1.92 16.05 -9.90
CA LEU A 338 0.51 16.32 -9.64
C LEU A 338 -0.37 15.70 -10.72
N ASN A 339 -1.51 15.12 -10.31
CA ASN A 339 -2.57 14.70 -11.22
C ASN A 339 -3.10 15.88 -12.06
N GLY A 340 -3.46 15.62 -13.31
CA GLY A 340 -3.99 16.63 -14.25
C GLY A 340 -2.98 17.66 -14.78
N SER A 341 -1.72 17.62 -14.34
CA SER A 341 -0.65 18.46 -14.90
C SER A 341 -0.01 17.80 -16.12
N ASN A 342 0.37 18.63 -17.11
CA ASN A 342 0.98 18.19 -18.36
C ASN A 342 2.49 17.98 -18.21
N TYR A 343 2.97 16.78 -18.53
CA TYR A 343 4.40 16.43 -18.52
C TYR A 343 4.85 15.81 -19.84
N TYR A 344 6.07 16.14 -20.28
CA TYR A 344 6.81 15.29 -21.21
C TYR A 344 7.49 14.15 -20.45
N ILE A 345 7.50 12.97 -21.06
CA ILE A 345 8.23 11.80 -20.57
C ILE A 345 9.54 11.72 -21.34
N VAL A 346 10.66 11.64 -20.65
CA VAL A 346 11.98 11.59 -21.27
C VAL A 346 12.73 10.36 -20.81
N LEU A 347 13.13 9.52 -21.77
CA LEU A 347 13.88 8.30 -21.53
C LEU A 347 15.38 8.58 -21.65
N LYS A 348 16.16 8.09 -20.69
CA LYS A 348 17.62 8.02 -20.73
C LYS A 348 18.10 6.61 -20.42
N HIS A 349 18.78 6.01 -21.38
CA HIS A 349 19.52 4.76 -21.22
C HIS A 349 21.02 5.04 -21.24
N ARG A 350 21.85 4.07 -20.85
CA ARG A 350 23.30 4.26 -20.73
C ARG A 350 24.06 4.43 -22.06
N ASN A 351 23.45 4.01 -23.16
CA ASN A 351 24.07 3.87 -24.49
C ASN A 351 23.07 4.18 -25.62
N SER A 352 22.08 5.03 -25.35
CA SER A 352 21.03 5.38 -26.31
C SER A 352 20.83 6.88 -26.36
N ILE A 353 20.23 7.34 -27.46
CA ILE A 353 19.78 8.72 -27.57
C ILE A 353 18.70 9.00 -26.52
N GLU A 354 18.76 10.19 -25.91
CA GLU A 354 17.66 10.69 -25.10
C GLU A 354 16.39 10.79 -25.96
N THR A 355 15.28 10.21 -25.49
CA THR A 355 14.03 10.14 -26.29
C THR A 355 12.86 10.76 -25.52
N TRP A 356 12.16 11.72 -26.14
CA TRP A 356 11.03 12.43 -25.55
C TRP A 356 9.70 11.89 -26.05
N SER A 357 8.66 11.90 -25.21
CA SER A 357 7.29 11.62 -25.65
C SER A 357 6.83 12.68 -26.66
N SER A 358 6.08 12.27 -27.68
CA SER A 358 5.64 13.16 -28.75
C SER A 358 4.66 14.26 -28.31
N SER A 359 4.01 14.07 -27.16
CA SER A 359 3.02 14.98 -26.60
C SER A 359 3.07 14.95 -25.07
N PHE A 360 2.33 15.86 -24.46
CA PHE A 360 2.13 15.88 -23.01
C PHE A 360 1.32 14.69 -22.55
N ASN A 361 1.64 14.21 -21.37
CA ASN A 361 0.92 13.16 -20.67
C ASN A 361 0.53 13.65 -19.28
N VAL A 362 -0.58 13.12 -18.76
CA VAL A 362 -1.14 13.53 -17.48
C VAL A 362 -1.29 12.31 -16.58
N PHE A 363 -0.98 12.47 -15.30
CA PHE A 363 -1.37 11.49 -14.30
C PHE A 363 -2.86 11.63 -14.03
N SER A 364 -3.56 10.50 -14.01
CA SER A 364 -4.97 10.40 -13.62
C SER A 364 -5.06 9.38 -12.49
N SER A 365 -5.52 9.82 -11.32
CA SER A 365 -5.57 8.99 -10.10
C SER A 365 -4.23 8.31 -9.80
N ASP A 366 -3.14 9.09 -9.85
CA ASP A 366 -1.76 8.64 -9.57
C ASP A 366 -1.23 7.59 -10.56
N THR A 367 -1.87 7.48 -11.73
CA THR A 367 -1.43 6.55 -12.79
C THR A 367 -1.21 7.25 -14.12
N LEU A 368 -0.17 6.81 -14.83
CA LEU A 368 0.13 7.18 -16.20
C LEU A 368 0.62 5.94 -16.94
N THR A 369 0.23 5.77 -18.21
CA THR A 369 0.74 4.70 -19.07
C THR A 369 1.19 5.29 -20.38
N TYR A 370 2.38 4.92 -20.85
CA TYR A 370 2.89 5.36 -22.15
C TYR A 370 3.72 4.27 -22.82
N ASP A 371 3.40 3.98 -24.08
CA ASP A 371 4.07 2.95 -24.87
C ASP A 371 4.77 3.60 -26.06
N PHE A 372 6.10 3.56 -26.03
CA PHE A 372 7.00 4.07 -27.06
C PHE A 372 7.17 3.10 -28.24
N THR A 373 6.71 1.85 -28.11
CA THR A 373 7.11 0.76 -29.03
C THR A 373 6.15 0.55 -30.20
N ILE A 374 4.99 1.20 -30.18
CA ILE A 374 3.90 0.91 -31.11
C ILE A 374 3.92 1.75 -32.40
N ASN A 375 4.58 2.92 -32.39
CA ASN A 375 4.69 3.79 -33.55
C ASN A 375 5.83 4.81 -33.37
N ALA A 376 6.51 5.19 -34.45
CA ALA A 376 7.50 6.27 -34.43
C ALA A 376 6.96 7.58 -33.83
N ASN A 377 5.68 7.90 -34.07
CA ASN A 377 5.04 9.12 -33.56
C ASN A 377 4.78 9.14 -32.04
N LYS A 378 5.29 8.13 -31.31
CA LYS A 378 5.37 8.15 -29.85
C LYS A 378 6.62 8.87 -29.37
N ALA A 379 7.68 8.94 -30.17
CA ALA A 379 8.78 9.84 -29.91
C ALA A 379 8.53 11.21 -30.56
N PHE A 380 8.95 12.26 -29.86
CA PHE A 380 8.95 13.61 -30.41
C PHE A 380 9.82 13.65 -31.67
N GLY A 381 9.30 14.26 -32.75
CA GLY A 381 9.99 14.27 -34.04
C GLY A 381 10.17 12.92 -34.71
N ASN A 382 9.43 11.88 -34.29
CA ASN A 382 9.61 10.50 -34.74
C ASN A 382 11.02 9.94 -34.46
N ASN A 383 11.67 10.37 -33.36
CA ASN A 383 13.06 10.03 -33.05
C ASN A 383 13.25 8.59 -32.52
N GLN A 384 12.88 7.59 -33.32
CA GLN A 384 12.96 6.16 -33.02
C GLN A 384 13.21 5.33 -34.28
N VAL A 385 13.82 4.16 -34.11
CA VAL A 385 14.05 3.18 -35.19
C VAL A 385 12.91 2.17 -35.26
N LEU A 386 12.58 1.73 -36.47
CA LEU A 386 11.74 0.54 -36.69
C LEU A 386 12.59 -0.72 -36.47
N ALA A 387 12.49 -1.32 -35.29
CA ALA A 387 13.27 -2.48 -34.89
C ALA A 387 12.71 -3.80 -35.44
N ASP A 388 11.41 -3.86 -35.72
CA ASP A 388 10.75 -5.06 -36.27
C ASP A 388 9.53 -4.69 -37.09
N ASN A 389 9.23 -5.49 -38.12
CA ASN A 389 8.06 -5.35 -38.97
C ASN A 389 6.91 -6.29 -38.56
N SER A 390 7.20 -7.38 -37.83
CA SER A 390 6.17 -8.38 -37.48
C SER A 390 6.49 -9.12 -36.16
N PRO A 391 5.96 -8.65 -35.02
CA PRO A 391 5.07 -7.50 -34.89
C PRO A 391 5.80 -6.18 -35.12
N VAL A 392 5.10 -5.14 -35.56
CA VAL A 392 5.70 -3.81 -35.69
C VAL A 392 6.20 -3.36 -34.31
N ARG A 393 7.49 -3.06 -34.21
CA ARG A 393 8.16 -2.55 -33.01
C ARG A 393 9.07 -1.38 -33.34
N PHE A 394 8.96 -0.35 -32.51
CA PHE A 394 9.88 0.77 -32.49
C PHE A 394 10.76 0.72 -31.25
N ALA A 395 12.02 1.12 -31.40
CA ALA A 395 13.00 1.19 -30.33
C ALA A 395 13.66 2.57 -30.30
N ILE A 396 14.19 2.95 -29.13
CA ILE A 396 15.07 4.12 -29.01
C ILE A 396 16.41 3.79 -29.67
N TYR A 397 16.94 4.74 -30.44
CA TYR A 397 18.22 4.57 -31.12
C TYR A 397 19.35 4.35 -30.12
N SER A 398 20.16 3.35 -30.40
CA SER A 398 21.38 3.05 -29.65
C SER A 398 22.58 3.86 -30.18
N GLY A 399 23.64 3.96 -29.39
CA GLY A 399 24.95 4.43 -29.85
C GLY A 399 25.38 5.83 -29.40
N ASP A 400 24.57 6.56 -28.64
CA ASP A 400 25.03 7.79 -27.96
C ASP A 400 25.74 7.38 -26.65
N ILE A 401 27.04 7.11 -26.74
CA ILE A 401 27.88 6.55 -25.67
C ILE A 401 28.31 7.65 -24.71
N ASN A 402 28.72 8.78 -25.27
CA ASN A 402 29.22 9.92 -24.54
C ASN A 402 28.08 10.77 -23.92
N GLN A 403 26.83 10.52 -24.33
CA GLN A 403 25.60 11.17 -23.86
C GLN A 403 25.52 12.68 -24.20
N ASP A 404 26.08 13.08 -25.34
CA ASP A 404 26.06 14.46 -25.84
C ASP A 404 24.81 14.80 -26.67
N GLY A 405 24.00 13.79 -27.00
CA GLY A 405 22.77 13.95 -27.77
C GLY A 405 22.98 13.83 -29.29
N THR A 406 24.12 13.33 -29.73
CA THR A 406 24.37 12.91 -31.11
C THR A 406 25.00 11.52 -31.11
N VAL A 407 24.78 10.74 -32.16
CA VAL A 407 25.58 9.53 -32.43
C VAL A 407 26.57 9.91 -33.51
N ASP A 408 27.86 9.97 -33.18
CA ASP A 408 28.87 10.43 -34.11
C ASP A 408 30.20 9.65 -34.03
N ALA A 409 31.24 10.19 -34.69
CA ALA A 409 32.54 9.55 -34.76
C ALA A 409 33.22 9.41 -33.38
N SER A 410 32.85 10.25 -32.40
CA SER A 410 33.38 10.14 -31.04
C SER A 410 32.82 8.93 -30.32
N ASP A 411 31.51 8.66 -30.43
CA ASP A 411 30.88 7.45 -29.89
C ASP A 411 31.41 6.17 -30.55
N LEU A 412 31.63 6.25 -31.87
CA LEU A 412 32.21 5.16 -32.63
C LEU A 412 33.65 4.88 -32.17
N SER A 413 34.44 5.94 -31.95
CA SER A 413 35.81 5.80 -31.47
C SER A 413 35.87 5.17 -30.08
N ASP A 414 34.96 5.54 -29.18
CA ASP A 414 34.88 4.95 -27.84
C ASP A 414 34.56 3.45 -27.92
N THR A 415 33.55 3.09 -28.72
CA THR A 415 33.15 1.69 -28.91
C THR A 415 34.24 0.86 -29.58
N ASP A 416 34.90 1.38 -30.63
CA ASP A 416 35.96 0.68 -31.35
C ASP A 416 37.22 0.47 -30.49
N ASN A 417 37.60 1.48 -29.69
CA ASN A 417 38.70 1.34 -28.74
C ASN A 417 38.42 0.24 -27.70
N ASP A 418 37.20 0.18 -27.17
CA ASP A 418 36.83 -0.84 -26.19
C ASP A 418 36.71 -2.24 -26.82
N ALA A 419 36.24 -2.32 -28.07
CA ALA A 419 36.23 -3.56 -28.85
C ALA A 419 37.65 -4.10 -29.11
N LEU A 420 38.58 -3.24 -29.50
CA LEU A 420 40.00 -3.59 -29.68
C LEU A 420 40.64 -4.09 -28.39
N ASN A 421 40.19 -3.58 -27.23
CA ASN A 421 40.65 -4.02 -25.92
C ASN A 421 39.88 -5.24 -25.38
N SER A 422 38.90 -5.75 -26.12
CA SER A 422 38.03 -6.87 -25.72
C SER A 422 37.39 -6.63 -24.34
N LEU A 423 36.92 -5.40 -24.12
CA LEU A 423 36.23 -5.05 -22.89
C LEU A 423 34.95 -5.88 -22.75
N SER A 424 34.58 -6.20 -21.50
CA SER A 424 33.40 -7.02 -21.20
C SER A 424 32.75 -6.58 -19.90
N GLY A 425 31.48 -6.97 -19.74
CA GLY A 425 30.62 -6.67 -18.60
C GLY A 425 29.78 -5.40 -18.78
N TYR A 426 29.30 -4.84 -17.66
CA TYR A 426 28.34 -3.73 -17.68
C TYR A 426 28.99 -2.38 -17.99
N VAL A 427 29.29 -2.14 -19.27
CA VAL A 427 29.92 -0.90 -19.78
C VAL A 427 28.98 -0.18 -20.76
N ARG A 428 29.24 1.08 -21.09
CA ARG A 428 28.35 1.85 -22.00
C ARG A 428 28.54 1.45 -23.46
N THR A 429 29.76 1.08 -23.82
CA THR A 429 30.19 0.63 -25.14
C THR A 429 29.68 -0.76 -25.51
N ASP A 430 29.13 -1.52 -24.55
CA ASP A 430 28.31 -2.69 -24.81
C ASP A 430 26.89 -2.21 -25.20
N VAL A 431 26.70 -2.04 -26.50
CA VAL A 431 25.50 -1.49 -27.16
C VAL A 431 24.47 -2.58 -27.44
N THR A 432 24.91 -3.83 -27.59
CA THR A 432 24.05 -5.00 -27.79
C THR A 432 23.53 -5.59 -26.48
N GLY A 433 24.24 -5.38 -25.37
CA GLY A 433 23.90 -5.89 -24.05
C GLY A 433 24.28 -7.34 -23.84
N ASP A 434 25.22 -7.88 -24.62
CA ASP A 434 25.62 -9.30 -24.58
C ASP A 434 26.84 -9.59 -23.69
N ASP A 435 27.23 -8.60 -22.87
CA ASP A 435 28.40 -8.58 -21.97
C ASP A 435 29.76 -8.51 -22.68
N PHE A 436 29.83 -8.37 -24.01
CA PHE A 436 31.09 -8.18 -24.74
C PHE A 436 31.02 -6.91 -25.59
N VAL A 437 32.12 -6.16 -25.67
CA VAL A 437 32.26 -5.07 -26.64
C VAL A 437 32.95 -5.64 -27.87
N ASP A 438 32.24 -5.76 -28.97
CA ASP A 438 32.75 -6.33 -30.22
C ASP A 438 32.21 -5.63 -31.49
N ALA A 439 32.39 -6.28 -32.65
CA ALA A 439 31.97 -5.73 -33.94
C ALA A 439 30.45 -5.52 -34.04
N GLY A 440 29.66 -6.24 -33.26
CA GLY A 440 28.21 -6.06 -33.13
C GLY A 440 27.87 -4.67 -32.60
N ASP A 441 28.51 -4.25 -31.51
CA ASP A 441 28.31 -2.93 -30.92
C ASP A 441 28.75 -1.82 -31.87
N VAL A 442 29.97 -1.95 -32.41
CA VAL A 442 30.55 -0.99 -33.37
C VAL A 442 29.61 -0.80 -34.56
N SER A 443 29.01 -1.89 -35.08
CA SER A 443 28.12 -1.81 -36.23
C SER A 443 26.86 -0.98 -35.96
N ILE A 444 26.31 -1.03 -34.76
CA ILE A 444 25.13 -0.25 -34.38
C ILE A 444 25.49 1.23 -34.31
N VAL A 445 26.60 1.56 -33.65
CA VAL A 445 27.07 2.95 -33.53
C VAL A 445 27.42 3.53 -34.90
N ASP A 446 28.13 2.79 -35.75
CA ASP A 446 28.50 3.23 -37.10
C ASP A 446 27.28 3.49 -37.98
N ASN A 447 26.31 2.56 -37.99
CA ASN A 447 25.06 2.73 -38.75
C ASN A 447 24.28 3.99 -38.30
N ASN A 448 24.19 4.24 -37.00
CA ASN A 448 23.48 5.41 -36.49
C ASN A 448 24.27 6.71 -36.66
N ALA A 449 25.60 6.65 -36.62
CA ALA A 449 26.46 7.80 -36.94
C ALA A 449 26.32 8.21 -38.42
N ILE A 450 26.33 7.23 -39.34
CA ILE A 450 26.11 7.47 -40.77
C ILE A 450 24.73 8.10 -41.02
N ASN A 451 23.71 7.66 -40.29
CA ASN A 451 22.36 8.20 -40.38
C ASN A 451 22.18 9.55 -39.64
N SER A 452 23.24 10.10 -39.04
CA SER A 452 23.23 11.38 -38.31
C SER A 452 22.15 11.42 -37.23
N ILE A 453 21.99 10.31 -36.50
CA ILE A 453 21.00 10.22 -35.42
C ILE A 453 21.37 11.22 -34.32
N SER A 454 20.38 12.00 -33.89
CA SER A 454 20.56 13.06 -32.89
C SER A 454 19.30 13.27 -32.07
N LEU A 455 19.46 13.90 -30.90
CA LEU A 455 18.39 14.20 -29.97
C LEU A 455 17.43 15.23 -30.60
N ILE A 456 16.16 14.83 -30.73
CA ILE A 456 15.06 15.74 -31.05
C ILE A 456 14.20 15.97 -29.81
N ARG A 457 13.98 17.24 -29.45
CA ARG A 457 13.17 17.65 -28.30
C ARG A 457 12.25 18.85 -28.62
N PRO A 458 11.19 19.07 -27.83
CA PRO A 458 10.20 20.15 -28.02
C PRO A 458 10.72 21.58 -27.89
#